data_AF-A0AA51Q8J6-F1
#
_entry.id   AF-A0AA51Q8J6-F1
#
_cell.length_a   1.000
_cell.length_b   1.000
_cell.length_c   1.000
_cell.angle_alpha   90.00
_cell.angle_beta   90.00
_cell.angle_gamma   90.00
#
_symmetry.space_group_name_H-M   'P 1'
#
loop_
_entity.id
_entity.type
_entity.pdbx_description
1 polymer ?
#
loop_
_entity_poly.entity_id
_entity_poly.type
_entity_poly.pdbx_seq_one_letter_code
_entity_poly.pdbx_strand_id
1 'polypeptide(L)'
;MNHLSENKLKTLEYSSIRPKGWILDQLQLQMDGITKDLDNYWGSVGSYSDWIGGTDNSWERPPYWLDGLVPLSYLLQDEQAIEKSKKWINWSLNSQKDNGDFRQPIEKQTLMKRCFGLNLSCLKCLFLIMSQRMTQG
;
A
#
# COMPACT_ATOMS: atom_id res chain seq x y z
N MET A 1 -11.69 -16.04 -31.37
CA MET A 1 -11.27 -15.14 -30.26
C MET A 1 -9.82 -14.77 -30.49
N ASN A 2 -9.56 -13.46 -30.56
CA ASN A 2 -8.29 -12.70 -30.57
C ASN A 2 -7.10 -13.22 -31.40
N HIS A 3 -7.04 -12.77 -32.66
CA HIS A 3 -5.79 -12.64 -33.41
C HIS A 3 -4.99 -11.44 -32.83
N LEU A 4 -4.14 -11.68 -31.84
CA LEU A 4 -3.15 -10.68 -31.44
C LEU A 4 -2.08 -10.62 -32.55
N SER A 5 -1.99 -9.49 -33.24
CA SER A 5 -0.97 -9.25 -34.27
C SER A 5 0.43 -9.30 -33.66
N GLU A 6 1.40 -9.86 -34.38
CA GLU A 6 2.80 -9.89 -33.93
C GLU A 6 3.31 -8.48 -33.59
N ASN A 7 3.78 -8.33 -32.35
CA ASN A 7 4.30 -7.08 -31.86
C ASN A 7 5.73 -6.90 -32.36
N LYS A 8 5.96 -5.87 -33.19
CA LYS A 8 7.29 -5.59 -33.78
C LYS A 8 8.35 -5.17 -32.75
N LEU A 9 7.92 -4.86 -31.53
CA LEU A 9 8.77 -4.48 -30.42
C LEU A 9 8.72 -5.56 -29.33
N LYS A 10 9.90 -5.91 -28.79
CA LYS A 10 10.05 -6.84 -27.68
C LYS A 10 10.32 -6.07 -26.39
N THR A 11 9.59 -6.39 -25.33
CA THR A 11 9.88 -5.90 -23.98
C THR A 11 11.21 -6.45 -23.49
N LEU A 12 12.01 -5.61 -22.86
CA LEU A 12 13.25 -6.05 -22.21
C LEU A 12 12.93 -6.73 -20.88
N GLU A 13 13.72 -7.73 -20.52
CA GLU A 13 13.67 -8.36 -19.21
C GLU A 13 14.00 -7.31 -18.14
N TYR A 14 13.24 -7.28 -17.05
CA TYR A 14 13.40 -6.25 -16.02
C TYR A 14 14.83 -6.21 -15.43
N SER A 15 15.46 -7.39 -15.30
CA SER A 15 16.82 -7.54 -14.79
C SER A 15 17.92 -7.18 -15.79
N SER A 16 17.58 -6.94 -17.06
CA SER A 16 18.55 -6.64 -18.12
C SER A 16 18.98 -5.17 -18.16
N ILE A 17 18.27 -4.29 -17.44
CA ILE A 17 18.55 -2.86 -17.40
C ILE A 17 19.04 -2.50 -15.99
N ARG A 18 20.11 -1.69 -15.91
CA ARG A 18 20.61 -1.15 -14.65
C ARG A 18 20.70 0.37 -14.72
N PRO A 19 20.05 1.11 -13.79
CA PRO A 19 20.13 2.56 -13.76
C PRO A 19 21.55 3.02 -13.40
N LYS A 20 21.97 4.18 -13.92
CA LYS A 20 23.28 4.79 -13.67
C LYS A 20 23.19 6.30 -13.62
N GLY A 21 24.12 6.95 -12.93
CA GLY A 21 24.17 8.41 -12.81
C GLY A 21 22.90 8.95 -12.18
N TRP A 22 22.40 10.08 -12.68
CA TRP A 22 21.28 10.80 -12.08
C TRP A 22 20.02 9.94 -11.85
N ILE A 23 19.67 9.04 -12.78
CA ILE A 23 18.47 8.19 -12.60
C ILE A 23 18.66 7.18 -11.46
N LEU A 24 19.87 6.67 -11.25
CA LEU A 24 20.16 5.81 -10.09
C LEU A 24 19.96 6.60 -8.80
N ASP A 25 20.46 7.84 -8.75
CA ASP A 25 20.32 8.70 -7.57
C ASP A 25 18.84 8.99 -7.25
N GLN A 26 18.01 9.25 -8.27
CA GLN A 26 16.57 9.47 -8.07
C GLN A 26 15.85 8.22 -7.55
N LEU A 27 16.18 7.05 -8.10
CA LEU A 27 15.59 5.79 -7.66
C LEU A 27 16.01 5.43 -6.24
N GLN A 28 17.27 5.69 -5.88
CA GLN A 28 17.77 5.49 -4.53
C GLN A 28 17.07 6.44 -3.55
N LEU A 29 16.91 7.73 -3.89
CA LEU A 29 16.14 8.67 -3.07
C LEU A 29 14.68 8.25 -2.89
N GLN A 30 14.05 7.70 -3.95
CA GLN A 30 12.70 7.18 -3.86
C GLN A 30 12.62 5.95 -2.93
N MET A 31 13.62 5.06 -2.99
CA MET A 31 13.71 3.89 -2.13
C MET A 31 13.93 4.29 -0.67
N ASP A 32 14.93 5.13 -0.40
CA ASP A 32 15.32 5.58 0.94
C ASP A 32 14.28 6.51 1.58
N GLY A 33 13.37 7.07 0.78
CA GLY A 33 12.25 7.87 1.23
C GLY A 33 11.05 7.02 1.68
N ILE A 34 9.86 7.49 1.30
CA ILE A 34 8.60 6.91 1.77
C ILE A 34 8.40 5.48 1.25
N THR A 35 8.93 5.11 0.07
CA THR A 35 8.61 3.83 -0.57
C THR A 35 8.98 2.63 0.29
N LYS A 36 10.20 2.60 0.86
CA LYS A 36 10.65 1.49 1.69
C LYS A 36 9.97 1.47 3.06
N ASP A 37 9.62 2.62 3.62
CA ASP A 37 9.16 2.74 5.00
C ASP A 37 7.66 3.08 5.17
N LEU A 38 6.88 3.12 4.09
CA LEU A 38 5.47 3.52 4.14
C LEU A 38 4.65 2.65 5.11
N ASP A 39 4.99 1.37 5.23
CA ASP A 39 4.36 0.40 6.14
C ASP A 39 4.51 0.77 7.63
N ASN A 40 5.57 1.50 7.98
CA ASN A 40 5.79 1.97 9.34
C ASN A 40 4.90 3.18 9.70
N TYR A 41 4.49 3.96 8.70
CA TYR A 41 3.79 5.23 8.91
C TYR A 41 2.30 5.18 8.58
N TRP A 42 1.89 4.27 7.69
CA TRP A 42 0.50 4.20 7.25
C TRP A 42 -0.10 2.82 7.53
N GLY A 43 -0.95 2.76 8.56
CA GLY A 43 -1.52 1.50 9.06
C GLY A 43 -2.21 0.63 8.00
N SER A 44 -2.84 1.21 6.98
CA SER A 44 -3.48 0.45 5.88
C SER A 44 -2.48 -0.29 4.98
N VAL A 45 -1.21 0.10 4.98
CA VAL A 45 -0.12 -0.59 4.29
C VAL A 45 0.92 -1.11 5.30
N GLY A 46 0.52 -1.21 6.57
CA GLY A 46 1.32 -1.74 7.67
C GLY A 46 0.63 -2.92 8.34
N SER A 47 0.90 -3.13 9.64
CA SER A 47 0.41 -4.28 10.42
C SER A 47 -1.10 -4.42 10.49
N TYR A 48 -1.86 -3.34 10.30
CA TYR A 48 -3.32 -3.37 10.32
C TYR A 48 -3.91 -3.80 8.98
N SER A 49 -3.12 -3.95 7.92
CA SER A 49 -3.63 -4.24 6.58
C SER A 49 -4.27 -5.62 6.47
N ASP A 50 -5.48 -5.69 5.93
CA ASP A 50 -6.17 -6.91 5.52
C ASP A 50 -5.40 -7.75 4.48
N TRP A 51 -4.40 -7.16 3.83
CA TRP A 51 -3.47 -7.82 2.90
C TRP A 51 -2.29 -8.51 3.57
N ILE A 52 -2.17 -8.47 4.90
CA ILE A 52 -1.22 -9.28 5.69
C ILE A 52 -1.84 -9.87 6.96
N GLY A 53 -3.17 -10.01 7.00
CA GLY A 53 -3.85 -10.61 8.15
C GLY A 53 -4.42 -9.63 9.17
N GLY A 54 -4.31 -8.33 8.91
CA GLY A 54 -4.82 -7.27 9.77
C GLY A 54 -6.33 -7.06 9.66
N THR A 55 -6.82 -6.06 10.38
CA THR A 55 -8.27 -5.79 10.58
C THR A 55 -8.77 -4.55 9.83
N ASP A 56 -7.90 -3.81 9.15
CA ASP A 56 -8.26 -2.63 8.37
C ASP A 56 -8.88 -3.01 7.02
N ASN A 57 -9.66 -2.10 6.43
CA ASN A 57 -10.07 -2.20 5.04
C ASN A 57 -9.13 -1.35 4.18
N SER A 58 -8.01 -1.95 3.79
CA SER A 58 -6.97 -1.24 3.05
C SER A 58 -7.34 -1.09 1.58
N TRP A 59 -8.36 -1.82 1.11
CA TRP A 59 -8.85 -1.80 -0.26
C TRP A 59 -7.69 -2.03 -1.25
N GLU A 60 -7.37 -1.06 -2.10
CA GLU A 60 -6.33 -1.19 -3.15
C GLU A 60 -4.95 -0.64 -2.72
N ARG A 61 -4.82 -0.08 -1.51
CA ARG A 61 -3.57 0.61 -1.10
C ARG A 61 -2.35 -0.32 -1.09
N PRO A 62 -2.41 -1.55 -0.53
CA PRO A 62 -1.22 -2.39 -0.49
C PRO A 62 -0.77 -2.89 -1.87
N PRO A 63 -1.67 -3.32 -2.78
CA PRO A 63 -1.27 -3.60 -4.16
C PRO A 63 -0.58 -2.43 -4.85
N TYR A 64 -1.09 -1.19 -4.72
CA TYR A 64 -0.45 -0.02 -5.34
C TYR A 64 0.91 0.29 -4.74
N TRP A 65 1.07 0.11 -3.43
CA TRP A 65 2.37 0.29 -2.80
C TRP A 65 3.37 -0.80 -3.24
N LEU A 66 2.93 -2.06 -3.33
CA LEU A 66 3.75 -3.17 -3.81
C LEU A 66 4.13 -3.01 -5.29
N ASP A 67 3.25 -2.46 -6.12
CA ASP A 67 3.53 -2.15 -7.53
C ASP A 67 4.69 -1.16 -7.69
N GLY A 68 4.94 -0.31 -6.69
CA GLY A 68 6.15 0.53 -6.63
C GLY A 68 7.34 -0.16 -5.95
N LEU A 69 7.12 -0.81 -4.82
CA LEU A 69 8.18 -1.38 -3.98
C LEU A 69 8.90 -2.56 -4.67
N VAL A 70 8.13 -3.47 -5.28
CA VAL A 70 8.66 -4.69 -5.90
C VAL A 70 9.65 -4.34 -7.02
N PRO A 71 9.26 -3.62 -8.10
CA PRO A 71 10.20 -3.31 -9.17
C PRO A 71 11.43 -2.56 -8.64
N LEU A 72 11.22 -1.53 -7.82
CA LEU A 72 12.32 -0.72 -7.29
C LEU A 72 13.33 -1.56 -6.49
N SER A 73 12.86 -2.52 -5.69
CA SER A 73 13.72 -3.41 -4.90
C SER A 73 14.61 -4.30 -5.76
N TYR A 74 14.09 -4.87 -6.84
CA TYR A 74 14.88 -5.72 -7.76
C TYR A 74 15.80 -4.91 -8.68
N LEU A 75 15.41 -3.68 -9.02
CA LEU A 75 16.21 -2.79 -9.86
C LEU A 75 17.46 -2.31 -9.13
N LEU A 76 17.30 -1.88 -7.88
CA LEU A 76 18.38 -1.42 -6.99
C LEU A 76 19.09 -2.55 -6.25
N GLN A 77 18.56 -3.79 -6.32
CA GLN A 77 19.08 -4.95 -5.61
C GLN A 77 19.12 -4.77 -4.08
N ASP A 78 18.13 -4.06 -3.53
CA ASP A 78 17.99 -3.87 -2.06
C ASP A 78 17.38 -5.13 -1.44
N GLU A 79 18.21 -5.94 -0.79
CA GLU A 79 17.80 -7.20 -0.17
C GLU A 79 16.72 -7.02 0.89
N GLN A 80 16.77 -5.94 1.68
CA GLN A 80 15.78 -5.69 2.73
C GLN A 80 14.41 -5.38 2.13
N ALA A 81 14.37 -4.56 1.08
CA ALA A 81 13.14 -4.24 0.36
C ALA A 81 12.59 -5.46 -0.40
N ILE A 82 13.46 -6.33 -0.93
CA ILE A 82 13.07 -7.60 -1.54
C ILE A 82 12.41 -8.52 -0.51
N GLU A 83 13.03 -8.71 0.66
CA GLU A 83 12.46 -9.56 1.72
C GLU A 83 11.15 -8.99 2.28
N LYS A 84 11.07 -7.67 2.45
CA LYS A 84 9.81 -6.98 2.79
C LYS A 84 8.74 -7.29 1.75
N SER A 85 9.03 -7.10 0.46
CA SER A 85 8.07 -7.37 -0.62
C SER A 85 7.62 -8.84 -0.65
N LYS A 86 8.56 -9.79 -0.50
CA LYS A 86 8.27 -11.23 -0.45
C LYS A 86 7.31 -11.58 0.68
N LYS A 87 7.43 -10.96 1.86
CA LYS A 87 6.50 -11.19 2.97
C LYS A 87 5.05 -10.92 2.54
N TRP A 88 4.80 -9.81 1.86
CA TRP A 88 3.46 -9.43 1.40
C TRP A 88 2.95 -10.34 0.27
N ILE A 89 3.80 -10.62 -0.71
CA ILE A 89 3.47 -11.50 -1.84
C ILE A 89 3.15 -12.91 -1.33
N ASN A 90 4.02 -13.48 -0.50
CA ASN A 90 3.85 -14.82 0.05
C ASN A 90 2.61 -14.91 0.93
N TRP A 91 2.33 -13.89 1.75
CA TRP A 91 1.08 -13.88 2.51
C TRP A 91 -0.13 -13.91 1.57
N SER A 92 -0.15 -13.03 0.57
CA SER A 92 -1.27 -12.91 -0.38
C SER A 92 -1.49 -14.22 -1.13
N LEU A 93 -0.44 -14.87 -1.62
CA LEU A 93 -0.56 -16.15 -2.32
C LEU A 93 -1.06 -17.27 -1.40
N ASN A 94 -0.65 -17.27 -0.12
CA ASN A 94 -1.06 -18.28 0.86
C ASN A 94 -2.46 -18.02 1.45
N SER A 95 -3.02 -16.82 1.28
CA SER A 95 -4.33 -16.43 1.80
C SER A 95 -5.44 -16.49 0.74
N GLN A 96 -5.14 -16.99 -0.47
CA GLN A 96 -6.12 -17.14 -1.54
C GLN A 96 -7.27 -18.04 -1.12
N LYS A 97 -8.49 -17.54 -1.26
CA LYS A 97 -9.73 -18.28 -1.03
C LYS A 97 -10.26 -18.89 -2.33
N ASP A 98 -11.18 -19.84 -2.22
CA ASP A 98 -11.83 -20.51 -3.36
C ASP A 98 -12.51 -19.54 -4.34
N ASN A 99 -12.92 -18.36 -3.87
CA ASN A 99 -13.54 -17.31 -4.69
C ASN A 99 -12.53 -16.35 -5.35
N GLY A 100 -11.22 -16.57 -5.17
CA GLY A 100 -10.15 -15.75 -5.72
C GLY A 100 -9.81 -14.48 -4.92
N ASP A 101 -10.44 -14.25 -3.75
CA ASP A 101 -10.06 -13.16 -2.85
C ASP A 101 -8.85 -13.55 -2.00
N PHE A 102 -7.92 -12.61 -1.81
CA PHE A 102 -6.68 -12.80 -1.05
C PHE A 102 -6.72 -12.13 0.33
N ARG A 103 -7.72 -11.29 0.62
CA ARG A 103 -7.74 -10.45 1.82
C ARG A 103 -8.40 -11.15 3.00
N GLN A 104 -8.14 -10.70 4.22
CA GLN A 104 -8.93 -11.14 5.38
C GLN A 104 -10.40 -10.75 5.23
N PRO A 105 -11.37 -11.59 5.67
CA PRO A 105 -12.76 -11.20 5.74
C PRO A 105 -12.94 -10.02 6.72
N ILE A 106 -13.44 -8.91 6.22
CA ILE A 106 -13.72 -7.72 7.02
C ILE A 106 -15.19 -7.79 7.45
N GLU A 107 -15.49 -7.59 8.74
CA GLU A 107 -16.88 -7.47 9.19
C GLU A 107 -17.58 -6.29 8.48
N LYS A 108 -18.78 -6.56 7.94
CA LYS A 108 -19.55 -5.59 7.13
C LYS A 108 -19.82 -4.25 7.84
N GLN A 109 -19.85 -4.23 9.17
CA GLN A 109 -20.08 -2.99 9.94
C GLN A 109 -18.89 -2.01 9.89
N THR A 110 -17.68 -2.49 9.62
CA THR A 110 -16.47 -1.64 9.52
C THR A 110 -16.42 -0.90 8.18
N LEU A 111 -16.93 -1.50 7.11
CA LEU A 111 -17.02 -0.90 5.77
C LEU A 111 -17.87 0.39 5.78
N MET A 112 -19.06 0.34 6.39
CA MET A 112 -20.02 1.44 6.34
C MET A 112 -19.63 2.61 7.27
N LYS A 113 -19.02 2.31 8.43
CA LYS A 113 -18.57 3.34 9.39
C LYS A 113 -17.37 4.17 8.90
N ARG A 114 -16.59 3.66 7.93
CA ARG A 114 -15.36 4.33 7.43
C ARG A 114 -15.50 4.90 6.02
N CYS A 115 -16.31 4.32 5.13
CA CYS A 115 -16.60 4.94 3.82
C CYS A 115 -17.37 6.26 3.95
N PHE A 116 -18.21 6.40 4.98
CA PHE A 116 -18.90 7.65 5.32
C PHE A 116 -18.18 8.39 6.44
N GLY A 117 -16.96 8.85 6.16
CA GLY A 117 -16.06 9.52 7.11
C GLY A 117 -16.66 10.73 7.82
N LEU A 118 -17.45 10.48 8.87
CA LEU A 118 -17.78 11.42 9.94
C LEU A 118 -17.41 10.75 11.24
N ASN A 119 -16.12 10.82 11.56
CA ASN A 119 -15.65 10.43 12.88
C ASN A 119 -16.12 11.51 13.87
N LEU A 120 -17.09 11.16 14.71
CA LEU A 120 -17.70 12.01 15.74
C LEU A 120 -16.69 12.60 16.74
N SER A 121 -15.43 12.12 16.72
CA SER A 121 -14.31 12.62 17.51
C SER A 121 -13.91 14.05 17.16
N CYS A 122 -13.95 14.46 15.88
CA CYS A 122 -13.68 15.86 15.51
C CYS A 122 -14.78 16.82 16.00
N LEU A 123 -16.04 16.38 16.03
CA LEU A 123 -17.14 17.16 16.58
C LEU A 123 -17.06 17.32 18.10
N LYS A 124 -16.56 16.31 18.83
CA LYS A 124 -16.34 16.41 20.27
C LYS A 124 -15.28 17.45 20.64
N CYS A 125 -14.20 17.56 19.86
CA CYS A 125 -13.21 18.63 20.03
C CYS A 125 -13.80 20.01 19.70
N LEU A 126 -14.59 20.15 18.63
CA LEU A 126 -15.22 21.44 18.30
C LEU A 126 -16.24 21.87 19.36
N PHE A 127 -17.02 20.93 19.92
CA PHE A 127 -18.01 21.24 20.95
C PHE A 127 -17.37 21.64 22.28
N LEU A 128 -16.23 21.02 22.66
CA LEU A 128 -15.44 21.44 23.83
C LEU A 128 -14.79 22.81 23.63
N ILE A 129 -14.27 23.09 22.43
CA ILE A 129 -13.67 24.40 22.10
C ILE A 129 -14.72 25.52 22.07
N MET A 130 -15.94 25.24 21.56
CA MET A 130 -17.03 26.22 21.56
C MET A 130 -17.69 26.39 22.94
N SER A 131 -17.77 25.33 23.75
CA SER A 131 -18.31 25.40 25.11
C SER A 131 -17.41 26.20 26.06
N GLN A 132 -16.09 26.19 25.88
CA GLN A 132 -15.17 26.98 26.71
C GLN A 132 -15.10 28.46 26.33
N ARG A 133 -15.55 28.84 25.12
CA ARG A 133 -15.64 30.25 24.68
C ARG A 133 -16.91 30.97 25.12
N MET A 134 -17.98 30.24 25.47
CA MET A 134 -19.26 30.83 25.88
C MET A 134 -19.38 31.09 27.40
N THR A 135 -18.40 30.68 28.19
CA THR A 135 -18.38 30.86 29.66
C THR A 135 -17.42 31.96 30.14
N GLN A 136 -16.80 32.72 29.23
CA GLN A 136 -15.97 33.89 29.55
C GLN A 136 -16.43 35.17 28.80
N GLY A 137 -17.75 35.34 28.67
CA GLY A 137 -18.37 36.57 28.19
C GLY A 137 -19.40 37.05 29.20
#